data_AF-A0AAU7AHU3-F1
#
_entry.id   AF-A0AAU7AHU3-F1
#
_cell.length_a   1.000
_cell.length_b   1.000
_cell.length_c   1.000
_cell.angle_alpha   90.00
_cell.angle_beta   90.00
_cell.angle_gamma   90.00
#
_symmetry.space_group_name_H-M   'P 1'
#
loop_
_entity.id
_entity.type
_entity.pdbx_description
1 polymer ?
#
loop_
_entity_poly.entity_id
_entity_poly.type
_entity_poly.pdbx_seq_one_letter_code
_entity_poly.pdbx_strand_id
1 'polypeptide(L)'
;MTQNQHLLPSDFGLNSFQELIYQLPKKAGDHLDYLDAFRDALLTDLAPIRPHEAVMAENLVMVEWDISQIVMQKRHIARSAIFDEITNQYVKVAKKAFDAEKRLERLENKRRFGDNYASRSSFEKPEPFDPHEAKLQAGRVIAQLKSGKADQIAQAQEQIKVDLLSPETVLAAVDETGSKYRDLDDALADLEKRRRLLVVDYNNLQNARAIDVTAAE
;
A
#
# COMPACT_ATOMS: atom_id res chain seq x y z
N MET A 1 14.86 23.39 -4.10
CA MET A 1 14.99 22.46 -5.24
C MET A 1 15.59 21.18 -4.70
N THR A 2 14.75 20.32 -4.13
CA THR A 2 15.16 18.99 -3.65
C THR A 2 15.11 18.04 -4.84
N GLN A 3 16.22 17.34 -5.06
CA GLN A 3 16.40 16.37 -6.13
C GLN A 3 15.29 15.33 -6.08
N ASN A 4 14.71 14.99 -7.24
CA ASN A 4 13.85 13.84 -7.42
C ASN A 4 14.62 12.58 -7.00
N GLN A 5 14.52 12.19 -5.73
CA GLN A 5 14.82 10.85 -5.32
C GLN A 5 13.76 9.98 -6.01
N HIS A 6 14.17 9.22 -7.01
CA HIS A 6 13.32 8.19 -7.57
C HIS A 6 13.08 7.17 -6.48
N LEU A 7 11.92 7.26 -5.82
CA LEU A 7 11.46 6.27 -4.85
C LEU A 7 11.44 4.90 -5.52
N LEU A 8 12.13 3.95 -4.91
CA LEU A 8 12.24 2.60 -5.41
C LEU A 8 11.13 1.73 -4.79
N PRO A 9 10.62 0.71 -5.49
CA PRO A 9 9.68 -0.25 -4.90
C PRO A 9 10.15 -0.83 -3.57
N SER A 10 11.47 -1.01 -3.42
CA SER A 10 12.11 -1.50 -2.19
C SER A 10 11.84 -0.64 -0.96
N ASP A 11 11.66 0.67 -1.13
CA ASP A 11 11.41 1.62 -0.04
C ASP A 11 10.03 1.35 0.62
N PHE A 12 9.14 0.70 -0.14
CA PHE A 12 7.81 0.24 0.29
C PHE A 12 7.78 -1.24 0.64
N GLY A 13 8.94 -1.91 0.68
CA GLY A 13 9.05 -3.35 0.83
C GLY A 13 8.39 -4.10 -0.33
N LEU A 14 8.48 -3.59 -1.56
CA LEU A 14 7.92 -4.21 -2.76
C LEU A 14 9.04 -4.60 -3.73
N ASN A 15 8.82 -5.64 -4.52
CA ASN A 15 9.70 -5.92 -5.68
C ASN A 15 9.30 -5.07 -6.90
N SER A 16 8.04 -4.60 -6.94
CA SER A 16 7.51 -3.72 -7.98
C SER A 16 6.29 -2.97 -7.45
N PHE A 17 6.06 -1.73 -7.90
CA PHE A 17 4.84 -0.97 -7.58
C PHE A 17 3.56 -1.68 -8.04
N GLN A 18 3.68 -2.59 -9.00
CA GLN A 18 2.63 -3.49 -9.41
C GLN A 18 2.11 -4.38 -8.26
N GLU A 19 2.95 -4.73 -7.28
CA GLU A 19 2.56 -5.53 -6.11
C GLU A 19 1.59 -4.81 -5.17
N LEU A 20 1.49 -3.48 -5.22
CA LEU A 20 0.46 -2.76 -4.46
C LEU A 20 -0.92 -2.92 -5.10
N ILE A 21 -0.95 -3.07 -6.42
CA ILE A 21 -2.18 -3.24 -7.17
C ILE A 21 -2.60 -4.72 -7.07
N TYR A 22 -1.65 -5.63 -7.26
CA TYR A 22 -1.87 -7.07 -7.30
C TYR A 22 -1.69 -7.72 -5.93
N GLN A 23 -2.73 -8.36 -5.41
CA GLN A 23 -2.55 -9.28 -4.30
C GLN A 23 -1.70 -10.46 -4.79
N LEU A 24 -0.47 -10.59 -4.32
CA LEU A 24 0.25 -11.84 -4.43
C LEU A 24 -0.56 -12.94 -3.69
N PRO A 25 -0.42 -14.22 -4.09
CA PRO A 25 -0.91 -15.33 -3.29
C PRO A 25 -0.38 -15.19 -1.87
N LYS A 26 -1.26 -15.38 -0.88
CA LYS A 26 -0.91 -15.28 0.54
C LYS A 26 0.32 -16.16 0.82
N LYS A 27 1.43 -15.56 1.25
CA LYS A 27 2.61 -16.27 1.72
C LYS A 27 2.46 -16.59 3.21
N ALA A 28 3.20 -17.60 3.68
CA ALA A 28 3.36 -17.81 5.11
C ALA A 28 3.92 -16.53 5.74
N GLY A 29 3.25 -16.01 6.78
CA GLY A 29 3.52 -14.70 7.36
C GLY A 29 2.53 -13.58 6.99
N ASP A 30 1.65 -13.77 6.00
CA ASP A 30 0.70 -12.74 5.53
C ASP A 30 -0.59 -12.61 6.39
N HIS A 31 -0.76 -13.40 7.44
CA HIS A 31 -1.88 -13.27 8.40
C HIS A 31 -1.40 -13.58 9.83
N LEU A 32 -2.05 -12.95 10.81
CA LEU A 32 -1.80 -13.15 12.24
C LEU A 32 -1.89 -14.63 12.66
N ASP A 33 -2.72 -15.41 11.97
CA ASP A 33 -2.91 -16.85 12.23
C ASP A 33 -1.72 -17.72 11.80
N TYR A 34 -0.68 -17.13 11.19
CA TYR A 34 0.51 -17.85 10.73
C TYR A 34 1.75 -17.63 11.60
N LEU A 35 1.63 -17.05 12.80
CA LEU A 35 2.80 -16.87 13.68
C LEU A 35 3.49 -18.22 13.95
N ASP A 36 2.73 -19.27 14.27
CA ASP A 36 3.29 -20.59 14.54
C ASP A 36 4.00 -21.16 13.31
N ALA A 37 3.39 -21.06 12.12
CA ALA A 37 4.00 -21.50 10.88
C ALA A 37 5.26 -20.69 10.50
N PHE A 38 5.25 -19.38 10.76
CA PHE A 38 6.40 -18.50 10.55
C PHE A 38 7.54 -18.85 11.51
N ARG A 39 7.20 -19.01 12.79
CA ARG A 39 8.13 -19.43 13.84
C ARG A 39 8.74 -20.77 13.52
N ASP A 40 7.94 -21.77 13.17
CA ASP A 40 8.42 -23.13 12.87
C ASP A 40 9.34 -23.15 11.66
N ALA A 41 9.02 -22.39 10.61
CA ALA A 41 9.88 -22.25 9.44
C ALA A 41 11.24 -21.62 9.82
N LEU A 42 11.23 -20.51 10.57
CA LEU A 42 12.47 -19.82 10.93
C LEU A 42 13.31 -20.62 11.93
N LEU A 43 12.68 -21.31 12.90
CA LEU A 43 13.38 -22.21 13.81
C LEU A 43 13.98 -23.42 13.10
N THR A 44 13.34 -23.91 12.04
CA THR A 44 13.89 -24.97 11.19
C THR A 44 15.15 -24.50 10.49
N ASP A 45 15.15 -23.28 9.95
CA ASP A 45 16.32 -22.69 9.28
C ASP A 45 17.45 -22.36 10.27
N LEU A 46 17.11 -21.85 11.44
CA LEU A 46 18.08 -21.49 12.47
C LEU A 46 18.69 -22.72 13.16
N ALA A 47 17.95 -23.82 13.25
CA ALA A 47 18.36 -25.10 13.84
C ALA A 47 19.08 -24.96 15.21
N PRO A 48 18.48 -24.30 16.22
CA PRO A 48 19.09 -24.17 17.54
C PRO A 48 19.19 -25.53 18.24
N ILE A 49 20.34 -25.84 18.83
CA ILE A 49 20.60 -27.11 19.53
C ILE A 49 20.78 -26.89 21.02
N ARG A 50 21.46 -25.81 21.40
CA ARG A 50 21.73 -25.49 22.81
C ARG A 50 20.60 -24.63 23.39
N PRO A 51 20.29 -24.72 24.71
CA PRO A 51 19.21 -23.92 25.31
C PRO A 51 19.35 -22.40 25.11
N HIS A 52 20.58 -21.88 25.16
CA HIS A 52 20.83 -20.45 24.93
C HIS A 52 20.69 -20.05 23.45
N GLU A 53 21.01 -20.96 22.51
CA GLU A 53 20.72 -20.76 21.09
C GLU A 53 19.20 -20.72 20.85
N ALA A 54 18.44 -21.60 21.51
CA ALA A 54 16.99 -21.62 21.39
C ALA A 54 16.36 -20.30 21.85
N VAL A 55 16.78 -19.77 23.02
CA VAL A 55 16.29 -18.46 23.49
C VAL A 55 16.60 -17.35 22.48
N MET A 56 17.78 -17.38 21.86
CA MET A 56 18.15 -16.32 20.93
C MET A 56 17.50 -16.46 19.56
N ALA A 57 17.28 -17.70 19.11
CA ALA A 57 16.50 -18.01 17.92
C ALA A 57 15.06 -17.51 18.06
N GLU A 58 14.42 -17.72 19.22
CA GLU A 58 13.08 -17.17 19.50
C GLU A 58 13.06 -15.63 19.47
N ASN A 59 14.07 -14.98 20.04
CA ASN A 59 14.18 -13.52 19.95
C ASN A 59 14.31 -13.04 18.50
N LEU A 60 15.04 -13.79 17.66
CA LEU A 60 15.17 -13.48 16.24
C LEU A 60 13.83 -13.71 15.50
N VAL A 61 13.10 -14.79 15.81
CA VAL A 61 11.74 -15.03 15.30
C VAL A 61 10.84 -13.84 15.58
N MET A 62 10.82 -13.36 16.82
CA MET A 62 9.96 -12.24 17.20
C MET A 62 10.30 -10.96 16.44
N VAL A 63 11.60 -10.65 16.29
CA VAL A 63 12.02 -9.46 15.54
C VAL A 63 11.69 -9.57 14.05
N GLU A 64 11.92 -10.74 13.44
CA GLU A 64 11.58 -10.98 12.02
C GLU A 64 10.07 -10.94 11.79
N TRP A 65 9.28 -11.40 12.76
CA TRP A 65 7.84 -11.27 12.74
C TRP A 65 7.39 -9.81 12.79
N ASP A 66 7.91 -9.03 13.73
CA ASP A 66 7.58 -7.60 13.86
C ASP A 66 7.94 -6.82 12.59
N ILE A 67 9.12 -7.09 12.00
CA ILE A 67 9.52 -6.53 10.71
C ILE A 67 8.49 -6.87 9.63
N SER A 68 8.09 -8.14 9.55
CA SER A 68 7.10 -8.60 8.56
C SER A 68 5.76 -7.90 8.73
N GLN A 69 5.30 -7.72 9.98
CA GLN A 69 4.06 -6.98 10.29
C GLN A 69 4.15 -5.51 9.87
N ILE A 70 5.27 -4.83 10.14
CA ILE A 70 5.45 -3.43 9.72
C ILE A 70 5.44 -3.31 8.19
N VAL A 71 6.16 -4.18 7.48
CA VAL A 71 6.16 -4.20 6.01
C VAL A 71 4.75 -4.40 5.47
N MET A 72 3.96 -5.31 6.05
CA MET A 72 2.56 -5.49 5.66
C MET A 72 1.70 -4.25 5.90
N GLN A 73 1.87 -3.57 7.04
CA GLN A 73 1.14 -2.34 7.34
C GLN A 73 1.49 -1.21 6.37
N LYS A 74 2.79 -1.01 6.06
CA LYS A 74 3.24 -0.06 5.04
C LYS A 74 2.60 -0.33 3.69
N ARG A 75 2.62 -1.60 3.25
CA ARG A 75 1.95 -2.03 2.00
C ARG A 75 0.45 -1.74 2.01
N HIS A 76 -0.24 -1.97 3.14
CA HIS A 76 -1.66 -1.67 3.26
C HIS A 76 -1.94 -0.16 3.13
N ILE A 77 -1.14 0.70 3.77
CA ILE A 77 -1.27 2.16 3.68
C ILE A 77 -1.05 2.62 2.23
N ALA A 78 0.06 2.21 1.63
CA ALA A 78 0.40 2.50 0.23
C ALA A 78 -0.72 2.08 -0.74
N ARG A 79 -1.25 0.87 -0.56
CA ARG A 79 -2.35 0.33 -1.37
C ARG A 79 -3.66 1.11 -1.18
N SER A 80 -3.97 1.50 0.06
CA SER A 80 -5.15 2.33 0.34
C SER A 80 -5.06 3.67 -0.39
N ALA A 81 -3.91 4.33 -0.36
CA ALA A 81 -3.71 5.61 -1.03
C ALA A 81 -3.90 5.51 -2.55
N ILE A 82 -3.43 4.43 -3.18
CA ILE A 82 -3.68 4.17 -4.61
C ILE A 82 -5.19 4.02 -4.88
N PHE A 83 -5.92 3.28 -4.05
CA PHE A 83 -7.36 3.10 -4.22
C PHE A 83 -8.15 4.38 -3.96
N ASP A 84 -7.71 5.21 -3.02
CA ASP A 84 -8.29 6.54 -2.79
C ASP A 84 -8.06 7.44 -4.02
N GLU A 85 -6.87 7.40 -4.62
CA GLU A 85 -6.57 8.16 -5.83
C GLU A 85 -7.41 7.71 -7.03
N ILE A 86 -7.56 6.39 -7.24
CA ILE A 86 -8.47 5.85 -8.26
C ILE A 86 -9.89 6.38 -8.02
N THR A 87 -10.37 6.35 -6.77
CA THR A 87 -11.70 6.86 -6.42
C THR A 87 -11.83 8.35 -6.72
N ASN A 88 -10.83 9.15 -6.34
CA ASN A 88 -10.80 10.59 -6.59
C ASN A 88 -10.78 10.91 -8.08
N GLN A 89 -10.08 10.12 -8.89
CA GLN A 89 -10.05 10.27 -10.34
C GLN A 89 -11.44 10.06 -10.96
N TYR A 90 -12.14 8.99 -10.59
CA TYR A 90 -13.50 8.72 -11.05
C TYR A 90 -14.45 9.85 -10.68
N VAL A 91 -14.37 10.34 -9.43
CA VAL A 91 -15.15 11.48 -8.96
C VAL A 91 -14.83 12.76 -9.75
N LYS A 92 -13.56 13.03 -10.02
CA LYS A 92 -13.11 14.21 -10.77
C LYS A 92 -13.60 14.18 -12.21
N VAL A 93 -13.56 13.03 -12.86
CA VAL A 93 -14.07 12.81 -14.22
C VAL A 93 -15.58 13.02 -14.27
N ALA A 94 -16.33 12.40 -13.35
CA ALA A 94 -17.78 12.54 -13.26
C ALA A 94 -18.18 14.00 -13.00
N LYS A 95 -17.46 14.68 -12.09
CA LYS A 95 -17.68 16.11 -11.81
C LYS A 95 -17.43 16.99 -13.03
N LYS A 96 -16.34 16.75 -13.78
CA LYS A 96 -16.08 17.49 -15.03
C LYS A 96 -17.20 17.31 -16.06
N ALA A 97 -17.73 16.09 -16.20
CA ALA A 97 -18.85 15.81 -17.09
C ALA A 97 -20.13 16.53 -16.64
N PHE A 98 -20.45 16.46 -15.35
CA PHE A 98 -21.58 17.16 -14.74
C PHE A 98 -21.48 18.69 -14.93
N ASP A 99 -20.32 19.28 -14.63
CA ASP A 99 -20.09 20.72 -14.78
C ASP A 99 -20.23 21.17 -16.25
N ALA A 100 -19.83 20.32 -17.20
CA ALA A 100 -19.97 20.57 -18.63
C ALA A 100 -21.44 20.50 -19.09
N GLU A 101 -22.20 19.50 -18.64
CA GLU A 101 -23.64 19.39 -18.90
C GLU A 101 -24.40 20.59 -18.33
N LYS A 102 -24.15 20.94 -17.06
CA LYS A 102 -24.73 22.14 -16.43
C LYS A 102 -24.31 23.43 -17.12
N ARG A 103 -23.15 23.47 -17.77
CA ARG A 103 -22.74 24.62 -18.59
C ARG A 103 -23.57 24.72 -19.88
N LEU A 104 -23.83 23.60 -20.55
CA LEU A 104 -24.68 23.56 -21.75
C LEU A 104 -26.11 23.97 -21.42
N GLU A 105 -26.69 23.43 -20.35
CA GLU A 105 -28.04 23.79 -19.87
C GLU A 105 -28.16 25.30 -19.61
N ARG A 106 -27.15 25.90 -18.96
CA ARG A 106 -27.08 27.36 -18.74
C ARG A 106 -27.04 28.16 -20.04
N LEU A 107 -26.30 27.69 -21.04
CA LEU A 107 -26.21 28.35 -22.35
C LEU A 107 -27.53 28.23 -23.13
N GLU A 108 -28.19 27.08 -23.07
CA GLU A 108 -29.51 26.87 -23.69
C GLU A 108 -30.58 27.73 -23.04
N ASN A 109 -30.63 27.78 -21.71
CA ASN A 109 -31.55 28.65 -20.98
C ASN A 109 -31.32 30.12 -21.34
N LYS A 110 -30.06 30.57 -21.40
CA LYS A 110 -29.72 31.92 -21.85
C LYS A 110 -30.23 32.19 -23.27
N ARG A 111 -30.11 31.23 -24.19
CA ARG A 111 -30.58 31.37 -25.57
C ARG A 111 -32.11 31.42 -25.68
N ARG A 112 -32.82 30.57 -24.92
CA ARG A 112 -34.30 30.48 -24.97
C ARG A 112 -34.97 31.71 -24.41
N PHE A 113 -34.37 32.29 -23.37
CA PHE A 113 -35.04 33.28 -22.56
C PHE A 113 -34.45 34.70 -22.63
N GLY A 114 -33.31 34.86 -23.32
CA GLY A 114 -32.64 36.15 -23.52
C GLY A 114 -31.92 36.68 -22.27
N ASP A 115 -31.25 37.84 -22.40
CA ASP A 115 -30.47 38.44 -21.31
C ASP A 115 -31.35 39.03 -20.18
N ASN A 116 -32.65 39.25 -20.45
CA ASN A 116 -33.62 39.79 -19.49
C ASN A 116 -34.26 38.71 -18.60
N TYR A 117 -33.87 37.45 -18.75
CA TYR A 117 -34.42 36.36 -17.94
C TYR A 117 -33.71 36.23 -16.59
N ALA A 118 -34.36 36.92 -15.65
CA ALA A 118 -34.67 36.47 -14.31
C ALA A 118 -33.54 36.60 -13.28
N SER A 119 -33.84 37.36 -12.23
CA SER A 119 -33.00 37.55 -11.05
C SER A 119 -32.45 36.21 -10.55
N ARG A 120 -31.31 36.22 -9.83
CA ARG A 120 -30.68 35.02 -9.22
C ARG A 120 -31.66 34.10 -8.46
N SER A 121 -32.84 34.59 -8.06
CA SER A 121 -33.89 33.86 -7.34
C SER A 121 -34.92 33.15 -8.22
N SER A 122 -34.90 33.35 -9.54
CA SER A 122 -35.92 32.83 -10.46
C SER A 122 -35.59 31.44 -11.01
N PHE A 123 -34.40 30.93 -10.72
CA PHE A 123 -33.98 29.57 -11.03
C PHE A 123 -34.00 28.74 -9.74
N GLU A 124 -34.44 27.49 -9.87
CA GLU A 124 -34.13 26.50 -8.84
C GLU A 124 -32.61 26.46 -8.61
N LYS A 125 -32.21 26.30 -7.35
CA LYS A 125 -30.80 26.18 -7.02
C LYS A 125 -30.22 25.04 -7.86
N PRO A 126 -29.05 25.23 -8.51
CA PRO A 126 -28.42 24.17 -9.26
C PRO A 126 -28.30 22.93 -8.40
N GLU A 127 -28.75 21.80 -8.92
CA GLU A 127 -28.59 20.51 -8.27
C GLU A 127 -27.11 20.30 -7.93
N PRO A 128 -26.77 19.89 -6.70
CA PRO A 128 -25.39 19.61 -6.35
C PRO A 128 -24.91 18.33 -7.04
N PHE A 129 -23.64 18.30 -7.41
CA PHE A 129 -23.02 17.08 -7.92
C PHE A 129 -23.02 15.97 -6.86
N ASP A 130 -23.62 14.82 -7.18
CA ASP A 130 -23.57 13.62 -6.36
C ASP A 130 -22.40 12.70 -6.81
N PRO A 131 -21.38 12.47 -5.96
CA PRO A 131 -20.29 11.57 -6.28
C PRO A 131 -20.62 10.07 -6.13
N HIS A 132 -21.83 9.71 -5.66
CA HIS A 132 -22.15 8.32 -5.27
C HIS A 132 -21.92 7.31 -6.39
N GLU A 133 -22.45 7.58 -7.59
CA GLU A 133 -22.30 6.66 -8.73
C GLU A 133 -20.84 6.52 -9.16
N ALA A 134 -20.08 7.61 -9.19
CA ALA A 134 -18.66 7.59 -9.50
C ALA A 134 -17.86 6.75 -8.50
N LYS A 135 -18.18 6.84 -7.21
CA LYS A 135 -17.58 6.00 -6.16
C LYS A 135 -17.96 4.53 -6.30
N LEU A 136 -19.20 4.21 -6.69
CA LEU A 136 -19.60 2.83 -6.97
C LEU A 136 -18.83 2.24 -8.15
N GLN A 137 -18.65 3.01 -9.22
CA GLN A 137 -17.86 2.58 -10.38
C GLN A 137 -16.39 2.34 -9.99
N ALA A 138 -15.78 3.28 -9.26
CA ALA A 138 -14.43 3.09 -8.73
C ALA A 138 -14.32 1.83 -7.85
N GLY A 139 -15.30 1.60 -6.98
CA GLY A 139 -15.36 0.41 -6.14
C GLY A 139 -15.40 -0.91 -6.93
N ARG A 140 -16.10 -0.95 -8.06
CA ARG A 140 -16.12 -2.13 -8.97
C ARG A 140 -14.75 -2.39 -9.59
N VAL A 141 -14.08 -1.33 -10.05
CA VAL A 141 -12.72 -1.43 -10.62
C VAL A 141 -11.73 -1.90 -9.55
N ILE A 142 -11.78 -1.31 -8.35
CA ILE A 142 -10.95 -1.73 -7.22
C ILE A 142 -11.21 -3.19 -6.84
N ALA A 143 -12.46 -3.65 -6.88
CA ALA A 143 -12.79 -5.05 -6.63
C ALA A 143 -12.20 -5.99 -7.71
N GLN A 144 -12.21 -5.58 -8.97
CA GLN A 144 -11.56 -6.32 -10.07
C GLN A 144 -10.03 -6.38 -9.88
N LEU A 145 -9.39 -5.29 -9.45
CA LEU A 145 -7.95 -5.28 -9.11
C LEU A 145 -7.63 -6.21 -7.94
N LYS A 146 -8.53 -6.32 -6.96
CA LYS A 146 -8.39 -7.21 -5.79
C LYS A 146 -8.73 -8.67 -6.09
N SER A 147 -9.24 -8.99 -7.28
CA SER A 147 -9.80 -10.33 -7.57
C SER A 147 -8.76 -11.46 -7.61
N GLY A 148 -7.49 -11.14 -7.83
CA GLY A 148 -6.43 -12.12 -8.08
C GLY A 148 -6.52 -12.83 -9.44
N LYS A 149 -7.49 -12.47 -10.30
CA LYS A 149 -7.68 -13.05 -11.63
C LYS A 149 -7.06 -12.15 -12.70
N ALA A 150 -6.11 -12.69 -13.47
CA ALA A 150 -5.36 -11.94 -14.49
C ALA A 150 -6.28 -11.19 -15.47
N ASP A 151 -7.34 -11.83 -15.95
CA ASP A 151 -8.27 -11.22 -16.92
C ASP A 151 -9.02 -10.02 -16.33
N GLN A 152 -9.51 -10.15 -15.10
CA GLN A 152 -10.23 -9.07 -14.41
C GLN A 152 -9.30 -7.90 -14.08
N ILE A 153 -8.05 -8.22 -13.73
CA ILE A 153 -7.02 -7.23 -13.47
C ILE A 153 -6.69 -6.45 -14.76
N ALA A 154 -6.43 -7.13 -15.87
CA ALA A 154 -6.14 -6.48 -17.15
C ALA A 154 -7.29 -5.56 -17.58
N GLN A 155 -8.53 -6.04 -17.45
CA GLN A 155 -9.72 -5.25 -17.78
C GLN A 155 -9.89 -4.02 -16.88
N ALA A 156 -9.55 -4.12 -15.59
CA ALA A 156 -9.56 -2.99 -14.67
C ALA A 156 -8.45 -1.98 -14.99
N GLN A 157 -7.28 -2.45 -15.44
CA GLN A 157 -6.18 -1.56 -15.86
C GLN A 157 -6.54 -0.75 -17.10
N GLU A 158 -7.24 -1.33 -18.07
CA GLU A 158 -7.74 -0.58 -19.23
C GLU A 158 -8.80 0.47 -18.85
N GLN A 159 -9.59 0.21 -17.79
CA GLN A 159 -10.61 1.14 -17.30
C GLN A 159 -10.05 2.30 -16.47
N ILE A 160 -8.86 2.14 -15.88
CA ILE A 160 -8.15 3.24 -15.22
C ILE A 160 -7.70 4.21 -16.30
N LYS A 161 -8.32 5.39 -16.36
CA LYS A 161 -8.04 6.40 -17.38
C LYS A 161 -6.60 6.91 -17.29
N VAL A 162 -6.08 7.37 -18.43
CA VAL A 162 -4.72 7.91 -18.64
C VAL A 162 -4.33 9.06 -17.67
N ASP A 163 -5.31 9.72 -17.05
CA ASP A 163 -5.09 10.83 -16.11
C ASP A 163 -4.73 10.38 -14.66
N LEU A 164 -4.51 9.10 -14.39
CA LEU A 164 -4.12 8.65 -13.05
C LEU A 164 -2.67 9.10 -12.79
N LEU A 165 -2.43 9.68 -11.61
CA LEU A 165 -1.06 9.88 -11.14
C LEU A 165 -0.31 8.55 -11.17
N SER A 166 0.96 8.59 -11.57
CA SER A 166 1.78 7.39 -11.55
C SER A 166 1.82 6.84 -10.12
N PRO A 167 1.85 5.50 -9.92
CA PRO A 167 1.95 4.92 -8.60
C PRO A 167 3.09 5.52 -7.77
N GLU A 168 4.23 5.83 -8.40
CA GLU A 168 5.35 6.48 -7.71
C GLU A 168 4.97 7.86 -7.16
N THR A 169 4.17 8.63 -7.89
CA THR A 169 3.77 9.97 -7.45
C THR A 169 2.80 9.91 -6.27
N VAL A 170 1.87 8.95 -6.29
CA VAL A 170 0.94 8.73 -5.16
C VAL A 170 1.72 8.31 -3.92
N LEU A 171 2.71 7.43 -4.09
CA LEU A 171 3.52 6.91 -2.99
C LEU A 171 4.49 7.95 -2.43
N ALA A 172 5.07 8.81 -3.28
CA ALA A 172 5.82 9.96 -2.82
C ALA A 172 5.00 10.85 -1.89
N ALA A 173 3.74 11.10 -2.25
CA ALA A 173 2.84 11.85 -1.39
C ALA A 173 2.55 11.13 -0.08
N VAL A 174 2.43 9.80 -0.07
CA VAL A 174 2.24 9.00 1.16
C VAL A 174 3.45 9.14 2.09
N ASP A 175 4.67 9.05 1.56
CA ASP A 175 5.90 9.18 2.35
C ASP A 175 6.08 10.60 2.90
N GLU A 176 5.80 11.61 2.07
CA GLU A 176 5.95 13.02 2.44
C GLU A 176 4.90 13.49 3.46
N THR A 177 3.67 12.97 3.39
CA THR A 177 2.54 13.50 4.18
C THR A 177 2.01 12.55 5.24
N GLY A 178 2.27 11.24 5.09
CA GLY A 178 1.74 10.20 5.97
C GLY A 178 2.56 10.05 7.25
N SER A 179 2.14 10.72 8.34
CA SER A 179 2.82 10.59 9.64
C SER A 179 2.94 9.13 10.08
N LYS A 180 1.87 8.34 9.95
CA LYS A 180 1.85 6.91 10.29
C LYS A 180 2.81 6.08 9.46
N TYR A 181 3.04 6.46 8.20
CA TYR A 181 3.96 5.74 7.33
C TYR A 181 5.41 5.97 7.78
N ARG A 182 5.75 7.22 8.13
CA ARG A 182 7.07 7.55 8.70
C ARG A 182 7.30 6.93 10.07
N ASP A 183 6.29 6.90 10.94
CA ASP A 183 6.41 6.23 12.24
C ASP A 183 6.75 4.74 12.06
N LEU A 184 6.24 4.11 10.99
CA LEU A 184 6.57 2.73 10.63
C LEU A 184 7.97 2.60 10.03
N ASP A 185 8.46 3.59 9.28
CA ASP A 185 9.85 3.61 8.77
C ASP A 185 10.88 3.68 9.90
N ASP A 186 10.66 4.57 10.87
CA ASP A 186 11.53 4.71 12.03
C ASP A 186 11.56 3.41 12.84
N ALA A 187 10.38 2.83 13.10
CA ALA A 187 10.27 1.54 13.80
C ALA A 187 10.93 0.39 13.03
N LEU A 188 10.80 0.36 11.70
CA LEU A 188 11.44 -0.64 10.85
C LEU A 188 12.97 -0.53 10.95
N ALA A 189 13.52 0.68 10.85
CA ALA A 189 14.96 0.92 10.93
C ALA A 189 15.55 0.44 12.28
N ASP A 190 14.85 0.69 13.38
CA ASP A 190 15.24 0.22 14.71
C ASP A 190 15.19 -1.31 14.82
N LEU A 191 14.14 -1.95 14.29
CA LEU A 191 14.03 -3.40 14.27
C LEU A 191 15.11 -4.05 13.38
N GLU A 192 15.40 -3.50 12.22
CA GLU A 192 16.48 -4.00 11.34
C GLU A 192 17.86 -3.87 11.99
N LYS A 193 18.08 -2.80 12.75
CA LYS A 193 19.30 -2.65 13.56
C LYS A 193 19.37 -3.74 14.64
N ARG A 194 18.28 -3.97 15.36
CA ARG A 194 18.20 -5.03 16.38
C ARG A 194 18.40 -6.42 15.78
N ARG A 195 17.78 -6.70 14.63
CA ARG A 195 17.93 -7.93 13.86
C ARG A 195 19.40 -8.20 13.52
N ARG A 196 20.10 -7.21 12.96
CA ARG A 196 21.52 -7.34 12.61
C ARG A 196 22.39 -7.72 13.80
N LEU A 197 22.17 -7.11 14.96
CA LEU A 197 22.89 -7.44 16.19
C LEU A 197 22.61 -8.86 16.65
N LEU A 198 21.34 -9.26 16.71
CA LEU A 198 20.94 -10.62 17.10
C LEU A 198 21.49 -11.70 16.16
N VAL A 199 21.50 -11.44 14.85
CA VAL A 199 22.08 -12.37 13.87
C VAL A 199 23.58 -12.54 14.08
N VAL A 200 24.31 -11.46 14.35
CA VAL A 200 25.75 -11.54 14.66
C VAL A 200 25.98 -12.36 15.92
N ASP A 201 25.24 -12.07 16.99
CA ASP A 201 25.35 -12.83 18.24
C ASP A 201 25.03 -14.32 18.01
N TYR A 202 24.02 -14.62 17.19
CA TYR A 202 23.56 -15.99 16.95
C TYR A 202 24.60 -16.79 16.19
N ASN A 203 25.18 -16.17 15.17
CA ASN A 203 26.28 -16.74 14.43
C ASN A 203 27.51 -16.97 15.32
N ASN A 204 27.80 -16.07 16.26
CA ASN A 204 28.89 -16.27 17.21
C ASN A 204 28.67 -17.49 18.12
N LEU A 205 27.44 -17.71 18.59
CA LEU A 205 27.08 -18.90 19.37
C LEU A 205 27.22 -20.19 18.53
N GLN A 206 26.69 -20.17 17.30
CA GLN A 206 26.82 -21.29 16.35
C GLN A 206 28.28 -21.58 16.00
N ASN A 207 29.13 -20.56 15.86
CA ASN A 207 30.56 -20.75 15.59
C ASN A 207 31.31 -21.29 16.81
N ALA A 208 30.94 -20.90 18.03
CA ALA A 208 31.53 -21.44 19.25
C ALA A 208 31.29 -22.95 19.38
N ARG A 209 30.16 -23.46 18.87
CA ARG A 209 29.91 -24.91 18.76
C ARG A 209 31.01 -25.63 17.99
N ALA A 210 31.49 -25.06 16.89
CA ALA A 210 32.51 -25.70 16.05
C ALA A 210 33.86 -25.85 16.76
N ILE A 211 34.16 -24.97 17.72
CA ILE A 211 35.41 -24.97 18.48
C ILE A 211 35.35 -26.01 19.62
N ASP A 212 34.20 -26.17 20.27
CA ASP A 212 34.05 -27.18 21.33
C ASP A 212 34.15 -28.61 20.79
N VAL A 213 33.75 -28.83 19.53
CA VAL A 213 33.81 -30.17 18.89
C VAL A 213 35.25 -30.56 18.55
N THR A 214 36.13 -29.60 18.20
CA THR A 214 37.54 -29.88 17.90
C THR A 214 38.42 -29.97 19.14
N ALA A 215 37.99 -29.45 20.29
CA ALA A 215 38.71 -29.57 21.56
C ALA A 215 38.49 -30.92 22.29
N ALA A 216 37.59 -31.77 21.77
CA ALA A 216 37.24 -33.05 22.36
C ALA A 216 37.89 -34.28 21.68
N GLU A 217 38.88 -34.08 20.79
CA GLU A 217 39.77 -35.13 20.24
C GLU A 217 41.15 -35.09 20.92
#